data_AF-A0A8D8D817-F1
#
_entry.id   AF-A0A8D8D817-F1
#
_cell.length_a   1.000
_cell.length_b   1.000
_cell.length_c   1.000
_cell.angle_alpha   90.00
_cell.angle_beta   90.00
_cell.angle_gamma   90.00
#
_symmetry.space_group_name_H-M   'P 1'
#
loop_
_entity.id
_entity.type
_entity.pdbx_description
1 polymer ?
#
loop_
_entity_poly.entity_id
_entity_poly.type
_entity_poly.pdbx_seq_one_letter_code
_entity_poly.pdbx_strand_id
1 'polypeptide(L)'
;MAPPQWIHCNHCYYLFSRKDRKFYQTSCLHVLCRNCTVYTNRGQLCPICQRQGLKFHEIANEMDPKEKALYNPEPFKPIEAASKSIIFQMKQKKHLILQLETTGEKLHKADQMEQQMR
;
A
#
# COMPACT_ATOMS: atom_id res chain seq x y z
N MET A 1 -15.37 -2.52 -16.63
CA MET A 1 -14.04 -1.86 -16.50
C MET A 1 -13.11 -2.48 -17.52
N ALA A 2 -12.39 -1.66 -18.30
CA ALA A 2 -11.36 -2.19 -19.20
C ALA A 2 -10.25 -2.86 -18.37
N PRO A 3 -9.69 -4.00 -18.81
CA PRO A 3 -8.58 -4.63 -18.10
C PRO A 3 -7.39 -3.67 -18.04
N PRO A 4 -6.67 -3.58 -16.91
CA PRO A 4 -5.54 -2.67 -16.79
C PRO A 4 -4.50 -2.98 -17.87
N GLN A 5 -4.18 -1.98 -18.71
CA GLN A 5 -3.31 -2.19 -19.89
C GLN A 5 -1.85 -2.45 -19.54
N TRP A 6 -1.45 -2.24 -18.28
CA TRP A 6 -0.09 -2.41 -17.81
C TRP A 6 0.23 -3.84 -17.36
N ILE A 7 -0.77 -4.72 -17.18
CA ILE A 7 -0.52 -6.09 -16.72
C ILE A 7 0.15 -6.87 -17.85
N HIS A 8 1.35 -7.37 -17.58
CA HIS A 8 2.19 -8.07 -18.55
C HIS A 8 3.01 -9.18 -17.88
N CYS A 9 3.54 -10.09 -18.70
CA CYS A 9 4.51 -11.07 -18.22
C CYS A 9 5.86 -10.38 -18.05
N ASN A 10 6.45 -10.40 -16.85
CA ASN A 10 7.74 -9.76 -16.58
C ASN A 10 8.92 -10.41 -17.32
N HIS A 11 8.75 -11.60 -17.91
CA HIS A 11 9.80 -12.27 -18.68
C HIS A 11 9.75 -11.95 -20.18
N CYS A 12 8.56 -12.02 -20.80
CA CYS A 12 8.41 -11.84 -22.25
C CYS A 12 7.61 -10.60 -22.66
N TYR A 13 7.21 -9.76 -21.70
CA TYR A 13 6.43 -8.53 -21.90
C TYR A 13 5.08 -8.71 -22.57
N TYR A 14 4.61 -9.95 -22.68
CA TYR A 14 3.31 -10.26 -23.27
C TYR A 14 2.18 -9.64 -22.43
N LEU A 15 1.30 -8.88 -23.07
CA LEU A 15 0.21 -8.14 -22.42
C LEU A 15 -0.97 -9.04 -22.05
N PHE A 16 -1.46 -8.93 -20.82
CA PHE A 16 -2.64 -9.65 -20.32
C PHE A 16 -3.92 -9.26 -21.07
N SER A 17 -4.01 -8.01 -21.53
CA SER A 17 -5.17 -7.49 -22.26
C SER A 17 -5.50 -8.24 -23.56
N ARG A 18 -4.55 -9.02 -24.10
CA ARG A 18 -4.74 -9.86 -25.29
C ARG A 18 -5.58 -11.11 -25.02
N LYS A 19 -5.75 -11.51 -23.75
CA LYS A 19 -6.66 -12.59 -23.29
C LYS A 19 -6.46 -13.98 -23.92
N ASP A 20 -5.31 -14.26 -24.52
CA ASP A 20 -4.97 -15.55 -25.15
C ASP A 20 -4.12 -16.45 -24.24
N ARG A 21 -3.70 -15.97 -23.06
CA ARG A 21 -2.86 -16.72 -22.11
C ARG A 21 -3.36 -16.53 -20.69
N LYS A 22 -3.18 -17.58 -19.89
CA LYS A 22 -3.27 -17.48 -18.43
C LYS A 22 -2.03 -16.80 -17.88
N PHE A 23 -2.22 -16.03 -16.81
CA PHE A 23 -1.16 -15.33 -16.11
C PHE A 23 -1.17 -15.74 -14.64
N TYR A 24 0.01 -15.75 -14.04
CA TYR A 24 0.21 -16.14 -12.66
C TYR A 24 1.03 -15.08 -11.94
N GLN A 25 0.53 -14.63 -10.80
CA GLN A 25 1.31 -13.86 -9.83
C GLN A 25 2.12 -14.84 -8.97
N THR A 26 3.40 -14.54 -8.80
CA THR A 26 4.28 -15.30 -7.92
C THR A 26 4.31 -14.71 -6.49
N SER A 27 4.76 -15.47 -5.50
CA SER A 27 4.99 -14.99 -4.14
C SER A 27 6.02 -13.86 -4.01
N CYS A 28 6.82 -13.60 -5.06
CA CYS A 28 7.69 -12.42 -5.15
C CYS A 28 7.07 -11.26 -5.94
N LEU A 29 5.76 -11.30 -6.20
CA LEU A 29 4.97 -10.29 -6.91
C LEU A 29 5.32 -10.09 -8.40
N HIS A 30 6.18 -10.93 -8.97
CA HIS A 30 6.35 -10.98 -10.43
C HIS A 30 5.21 -11.75 -11.07
N VAL A 31 4.80 -11.29 -12.25
CA VAL A 31 3.76 -11.87 -13.07
C VAL A 31 4.38 -12.62 -14.24
N LEU A 32 3.99 -13.88 -14.43
CA LEU A 32 4.44 -14.72 -15.54
C LEU A 32 3.22 -15.23 -16.34
N CYS A 33 3.30 -15.19 -17.67
CA CYS A 33 2.33 -15.91 -18.49
C CYS A 33 2.60 -17.42 -18.42
N ARG A 34 1.59 -18.23 -18.72
CA ARG A 34 1.68 -19.70 -18.73
C ARG A 34 2.89 -20.24 -19.50
N ASN A 35 3.28 -19.59 -20.59
CA ASN A 35 4.41 -20.05 -21.40
C ASN A 35 5.77 -19.77 -20.76
N CYS A 36 5.85 -18.77 -19.87
CA CYS A 36 7.09 -18.40 -19.19
C CYS A 36 7.24 -19.05 -17.81
N THR A 37 6.25 -19.79 -17.32
CA THR A 37 6.40 -20.54 -16.06
C THR A 37 7.43 -21.67 -16.20
N VAL A 38 7.75 -22.12 -17.41
CA VAL A 38 8.82 -23.11 -17.68
C VAL A 38 10.19 -22.64 -17.16
N TYR A 39 10.46 -21.33 -17.16
CA TYR A 39 11.71 -20.75 -16.69
C TYR A 39 11.83 -20.70 -15.16
N THR A 40 10.84 -21.22 -14.43
CA THR A 40 10.82 -21.18 -12.96
C THR A 40 11.44 -22.41 -12.30
N ASN A 41 11.98 -23.34 -13.10
CA ASN A 41 12.42 -24.67 -12.64
C ASN A 41 11.36 -25.33 -11.74
N ARG A 42 10.16 -25.55 -12.27
CA ARG A 42 9.00 -26.11 -11.54
C ARG A 42 8.63 -25.32 -10.27
N GLY A 43 8.75 -24.00 -10.33
CA GLY A 43 8.46 -23.12 -9.20
C GLY A 43 9.56 -23.02 -8.14
N GLN A 44 10.72 -23.64 -8.35
CA GLN A 44 11.82 -23.53 -7.40
C GLN A 44 12.47 -22.15 -7.41
N LEU A 45 12.43 -21.42 -8.53
CA LEU A 45 13.19 -20.18 -8.71
C LEU A 45 12.44 -19.15 -9.55
N CYS A 46 12.51 -17.87 -9.17
CA CYS A 46 11.99 -16.79 -9.99
C CYS A 46 12.96 -16.44 -11.13
N PRO A 47 12.51 -16.45 -12.40
CA PRO A 47 13.37 -16.07 -13.52
C PRO A 47 13.71 -14.57 -13.55
N ILE A 48 13.06 -13.75 -12.71
CA ILE A 48 13.28 -12.30 -12.66
C ILE A 48 14.21 -11.93 -11.49
N CYS A 49 13.86 -12.31 -10.26
CA CYS A 49 14.61 -11.93 -9.06
C CYS A 49 15.34 -13.07 -8.36
N GLN A 50 15.34 -14.28 -8.93
CA GLN A 50 16.02 -15.45 -8.38
C GLN A 50 15.56 -15.87 -6.96
N ARG A 51 14.40 -15.37 -6.49
CA ARG A 51 13.79 -15.83 -5.23
C ARG A 51 13.42 -17.31 -5.36
N GLN A 52 13.75 -18.09 -4.33
CA GLN A 52 13.41 -19.50 -4.27
C GLN A 52 12.01 -19.77 -3.69
N GLY A 53 11.44 -20.94 -3.99
CA GLY A 53 10.19 -21.40 -3.38
C GLY A 53 8.98 -20.56 -3.78
N LEU A 54 8.67 -20.54 -5.08
CA LEU A 54 7.56 -19.76 -5.59
C LEU A 54 6.22 -20.45 -5.36
N LYS A 55 5.28 -19.66 -4.86
CA LYS A 55 3.84 -19.97 -4.96
C LYS A 55 3.28 -19.19 -6.14
N PHE A 56 2.33 -19.80 -6.85
CA PHE A 56 1.66 -19.20 -7.99
C PHE A 56 0.18 -19.04 -7.69
N HIS A 57 -0.36 -17.86 -7.97
CA HIS A 57 -1.79 -17.58 -7.96
C HIS A 57 -2.20 -17.13 -9.35
N GLU A 58 -3.23 -17.77 -9.91
CA GLU A 58 -3.75 -17.38 -11.23
C GLU A 58 -4.39 -16.00 -11.15
N ILE A 59 -4.03 -15.11 -12.08
CA ILE A 59 -4.67 -13.79 -12.18
C ILE A 59 -6.04 -13.98 -12.85
N ALA A 60 -7.07 -14.02 -12.02
CA ALA A 60 -8.45 -14.27 -12.42
C ALA A 60 -9.44 -13.44 -11.57
N ASN A 61 -10.73 -13.52 -11.87
CA ASN A 61 -11.73 -12.75 -11.13
C ASN A 61 -11.94 -13.25 -9.70
N GLU A 62 -11.62 -14.53 -9.47
CA GLU A 62 -11.78 -15.33 -8.25
C GLU A 62 -10.59 -15.20 -7.29
N MET A 63 -9.63 -14.32 -7.57
CA MET A 63 -8.50 -14.05 -6.66
C MET A 63 -8.97 -13.54 -5.29
N ASP A 64 -8.14 -13.78 -4.27
CA ASP A 64 -8.32 -13.17 -2.95
C ASP A 64 -8.45 -11.64 -3.07
N PRO A 65 -9.38 -11.00 -2.35
CA PRO A 65 -9.58 -9.55 -2.43
C PRO A 65 -8.31 -8.71 -2.20
N LYS A 66 -7.40 -9.17 -1.32
CA LYS A 66 -6.14 -8.46 -1.03
C LYS A 66 -5.18 -8.54 -2.22
N GLU A 67 -5.09 -9.68 -2.88
CA GLU A 67 -4.27 -9.84 -4.08
C GLU A 67 -4.89 -9.09 -5.26
N LYS A 68 -6.22 -9.10 -5.39
CA LYS A 68 -6.95 -8.38 -6.45
C LYS A 68 -6.76 -6.86 -6.34
N ALA A 69 -6.63 -6.35 -5.11
CA ALA A 69 -6.37 -4.93 -4.85
C ALA A 69 -5.05 -4.44 -5.46
N LEU A 70 -4.06 -5.30 -5.67
CA LEU A 70 -2.79 -4.96 -6.33
C LEU A 70 -2.97 -4.54 -7.80
N TYR A 71 -4.07 -4.96 -8.43
CA TYR A 71 -4.40 -4.67 -9.82
C TYR A 71 -5.38 -3.51 -9.96
N ASN A 72 -5.75 -2.85 -8.86
CA ASN A 72 -6.65 -1.70 -8.88
C ASN A 72 -5.98 -0.52 -9.62
N PRO A 73 -6.57 0.01 -10.70
CA PRO A 73 -6.01 1.15 -11.43
C PRO A 73 -6.02 2.46 -10.63
N GLU A 74 -6.78 2.55 -9.53
CA GLU A 74 -6.87 3.75 -8.69
C GLU A 74 -6.34 3.51 -7.26
N PRO A 75 -5.04 3.24 -7.07
CA PRO A 75 -4.46 3.02 -5.73
C PRO A 75 -4.45 4.31 -4.88
N PHE A 76 -4.68 5.46 -5.50
CA PHE A 76 -4.56 6.77 -4.88
C PHE A 76 -5.67 7.07 -3.86
N LYS A 77 -6.88 6.56 -4.03
CA LYS A 77 -8.02 6.88 -3.13
C LYS A 77 -7.76 6.43 -1.68
N PRO A 78 -7.31 5.18 -1.40
CA PRO A 78 -6.91 4.78 -0.05
C PRO A 78 -5.76 5.61 0.52
N ILE A 79 -4.75 5.94 -0.30
CA ILE A 79 -3.60 6.74 0.10
C ILE A 79 -4.03 8.15 0.47
N GLU A 80 -4.91 8.76 -0.32
CA GLU A 80 -5.47 10.09 -0.09
C GLU A 80 -6.27 10.11 1.22
N ALA A 81 -7.13 9.11 1.44
CA ALA A 81 -7.92 8.99 2.68
C ALA A 81 -7.04 8.82 3.92
N ALA A 82 -6.01 7.97 3.84
CA ALA A 82 -5.03 7.79 4.91
C ALA A 82 -4.27 9.09 5.19
N SER A 83 -3.83 9.78 4.12
CA SER A 83 -3.11 11.06 4.22
C SER A 83 -3.97 12.14 4.90
N LYS A 84 -5.25 12.28 4.51
CA LYS A 84 -6.20 13.20 5.16
C LYS A 84 -6.36 12.90 6.64
N SER A 85 -6.47 11.63 7.01
CA SER A 85 -6.60 11.19 8.40
C SER A 85 -5.37 11.55 9.23
N ILE A 86 -4.17 11.32 8.69
CA ILE A 86 -2.91 11.68 9.35
C ILE A 86 -2.81 13.20 9.56
N ILE A 87 -3.08 13.99 8.51
CA ILE A 87 -3.05 15.46 8.58
C ILE A 87 -4.01 15.97 9.64
N PHE A 88 -5.24 15.43 9.68
CA PHE A 88 -6.23 15.80 10.69
C PHE A 88 -5.71 15.51 12.11
N GLN A 89 -5.21 14.29 12.36
CA GLN A 89 -4.70 13.91 13.67
C GLN A 89 -3.52 14.78 14.11
N MET A 90 -2.60 15.11 13.19
CA MET A 90 -1.47 16.00 13.48
C MET A 90 -1.95 17.40 13.87
N LYS A 91 -2.93 17.96 13.16
CA LYS A 91 -3.52 19.27 13.48
C LYS A 91 -4.17 19.26 14.86
N GLN A 92 -4.95 18.23 15.19
CA GLN A 92 -5.59 18.11 16.51
C GLN A 92 -4.58 17.99 17.65
N LYS A 93 -3.55 17.16 17.48
CA LYS A 93 -2.47 17.01 18.46
C LYS A 93 -1.72 18.33 18.69
N LYS A 94 -1.36 19.04 17.62
CA LYS A 94 -0.71 20.36 17.72
C LYS A 94 -1.59 21.37 18.45
N HIS A 95 -2.88 21.39 18.12
CA HIS A 95 -3.82 22.30 18.78
C HIS A 95 -3.94 22.00 20.28
N LEU A 96 -4.03 20.73 20.67
CA LEU A 96 -4.08 20.33 22.08
C LEU A 96 -2.83 20.77 22.85
N ILE A 97 -1.63 20.56 22.29
CA ILE A 97 -0.37 20.96 22.92
C ILE A 97 -0.37 22.47 23.19
N LEU A 98 -0.71 23.29 22.18
CA LEU A 98 -0.76 24.75 22.32
C LEU A 98 -1.75 25.21 23.41
N GLN A 99 -2.91 24.53 23.53
CA GLN A 99 -3.89 24.84 24.56
C GLN A 99 -3.38 24.48 25.97
N LEU A 100 -2.68 23.36 26.12
CA LEU A 100 -2.09 22.95 27.38
C LEU A 100 -0.99 23.91 27.82
N GLU A 101 -0.11 24.32 26.91
CA GLU A 101 0.94 25.33 27.15
C GLU A 101 0.32 26.66 27.60
N THR A 102 -0.65 27.17 26.83
CA THR A 102 -1.34 28.43 27.14
C THR A 102 -2.04 28.37 28.50
N THR A 103 -2.66 27.23 28.84
CA THR A 103 -3.33 27.05 30.14
C THR A 103 -2.31 26.99 31.27
N GLY A 104 -1.19 26.30 31.07
CA GLY A 104 -0.08 26.26 32.04
C GLY A 104 0.49 27.66 32.32
N GLU A 105 0.70 28.47 31.29
CA GLU A 105 1.14 29.86 31.45
C GLU A 105 0.15 30.72 32.26
N LYS A 106 -1.16 30.56 32.00
CA LYS A 106 -2.21 31.28 32.73
C LYS A 106 -2.25 30.87 34.20
N LEU A 107 -2.15 29.58 34.49
CA LEU A 107 -2.10 29.06 35.87
C LEU A 107 -0.88 29.61 36.61
N HIS A 108 0.30 29.58 35.96
CA HIS A 108 1.51 30.14 36.55
C HIS A 108 1.39 31.64 36.88
N LYS A 109 0.78 32.43 35.98
CA LYS A 109 0.52 33.86 36.24
C LYS A 109 -0.47 34.07 37.39
N ALA A 110 -1.51 33.24 37.48
CA ALA A 110 -2.48 33.31 38.58
C ALA A 110 -1.81 33.02 39.94
N ASP A 111 -0.96 32.00 40.02
CA ASP A 111 -0.20 31.67 41.23
C ASP A 111 0.71 32.83 41.69
N GLN A 112 1.39 33.49 40.73
CA GLN A 112 2.21 34.67 41.03
C GLN A 112 1.39 35.83 41.60
N MET A 113 0.20 36.09 41.03
CA MET A 113 -0.70 37.14 41.53
C MET A 113 -1.22 36.82 42.95
N GLU A 114 -1.57 35.55 43.23
CA GLU A 114 -2.00 35.15 44.56
C GLU A 114 -0.90 35.32 45.60
N GLN A 115 0.36 34.98 45.27
CA GLN A 115 1.50 35.19 46.15
C GLN A 115 1.76 36.67 46.46
N GLN A 116 1.52 37.58 45.51
CA GLN A 116 1.66 39.03 45.72
C GLN A 116 0.56 39.63 46.59
N MET A 117 -0.58 38.94 46.74
CA MET A 117 -1.70 39.36 47.57
C MET A 117 -1.61 38.88 49.03
N ARG A 118 -0.64 38.02 49.36
CA ARG A 118 -0.37 37.53 50.71
C ARG A 118 0.71 38.36 51.39
#